data_AF-A0A954W9U8-F1
#
_entry.id   AF-A0A954W9U8-F1
#
_cell.length_a   1.000
_cell.length_b   1.000
_cell.length_c   1.000
_cell.angle_alpha   90.00
_cell.angle_beta   90.00
_cell.angle_gamma   90.00
#
_symmetry.space_group_name_H-M   'P 1'
#
loop_
_entity.id
_entity.type
_entity.pdbx_description
1 polymer ?
#
loop_
_entity_poly.entity_id
_entity_poly.type
_entity_poly.pdbx_seq_one_letter_code
_entity_poly.pdbx_strand_id
1 'polypeptide(L)'
;DADEVTVILSDEREFRAEVIGTDPATDVAVIRIDTNELVPVAIGDSDGVRVGEQVLAIGSPLGLEQTVTAGIISAKGRANVGIADYEDFIQTDAAINPGNSGGPLVNLKGEV
;
A
#
# COMPACT_ATOMS: atom_id res chain seq x y z
N ASP A 1 6.47 15.17 13.65
CA ASP A 1 6.04 14.05 14.50
C ASP A 1 4.53 14.02 14.51
N ALA A 2 3.94 12.89 14.10
CA ALA A 2 2.48 12.72 14.16
C ALA A 2 2.13 12.37 15.60
N ASP A 3 1.42 13.26 16.30
CA ASP A 3 1.12 13.10 17.72
C ASP A 3 0.12 11.96 18.01
N GLU A 4 -0.59 11.46 17.00
CA GLU A 4 -1.47 10.29 17.10
C GLU A 4 -1.79 9.72 15.69
N VAL A 5 -1.66 8.40 15.50
CA VAL A 5 -2.09 7.71 14.27
C VAL A 5 -3.37 6.95 14.57
N THR A 6 -4.42 7.20 13.80
CA THR A 6 -5.70 6.48 13.88
C THR A 6 -5.87 5.59 12.66
N VAL A 7 -6.24 4.33 12.89
CA VAL A 7 -6.57 3.36 11.85
C VAL A 7 -8.08 3.13 11.87
N ILE A 8 -8.71 3.28 10.72
CA ILE A 8 -10.13 2.99 10.51
C ILE A 8 -10.20 1.76 9.60
N LEU A 9 -10.82 0.68 10.08
CA LEU A 9 -11.00 -0.55 9.32
C LEU A 9 -12.19 -0.44 8.35
N SER A 10 -12.30 -1.41 7.42
CA SER A 10 -13.40 -1.47 6.45
C SER A 10 -14.79 -1.63 7.07
N ASP A 11 -14.85 -2.08 8.32
CA ASP A 11 -16.07 -2.22 9.13
C ASP A 11 -16.31 -1.03 10.07
N GLU A 12 -15.66 0.10 9.78
CA GLU A 12 -15.75 1.38 10.51
C GLU A 12 -15.20 1.36 11.93
N ARG A 13 -14.60 0.25 12.40
CA ARG A 13 -13.93 0.23 13.70
C ARG A 13 -12.68 1.10 13.68
N GLU A 14 -12.53 1.93 14.70
CA GLU A 14 -11.40 2.84 14.87
C GLU A 14 -10.46 2.37 15.98
N PHE A 15 -9.15 2.47 15.72
CA PHE A 15 -8.11 2.10 16.67
C PHE A 15 -7.02 3.17 16.70
N ARG A 16 -6.52 3.49 17.89
CA ARG A 16 -5.25 4.19 18.03
C ARG A 16 -4.12 3.23 17.67
N ALA A 17 -3.24 3.65 16.77
CA ALA A 17 -2.09 2.89 16.36
C ALA A 17 -0.81 3.38 17.05
N GLU A 18 0.07 2.44 17.35
CA GLU A 18 1.43 2.68 17.80
C GLU A 18 2.39 2.51 16.63
N VAL A 19 3.31 3.45 16.45
CA VAL A 19 4.40 3.32 15.48
C VAL A 19 5.46 2.40 16.07
N ILE A 20 5.64 1.22 15.49
CA ILE A 20 6.63 0.22 15.93
C ILE A 20 8.02 0.55 15.38
N GLY A 21 8.07 1.10 14.17
CA GLY A 21 9.30 1.52 13.54
C GLY A 21 9.06 2.21 12.20
N THR A 22 10.04 3.00 11.78
CA THR A 22 10.08 3.66 10.48
C THR A 22 11.45 3.44 9.85
N ASP A 23 11.47 3.28 8.53
CA ASP A 23 12.67 3.32 7.71
C ASP A 23 12.49 4.42 6.63
N PRO A 24 12.98 5.64 6.90
CA PRO A 24 12.90 6.75 5.96
C PRO A 24 13.65 6.48 4.65
N ALA A 25 14.66 5.61 4.64
CA ALA A 25 15.48 5.36 3.45
C ALA A 25 14.71 4.57 2.38
N THR A 26 13.73 3.75 2.78
CA THR A 26 12.87 2.99 1.88
C THR A 26 11.42 3.52 1.83
N ASP A 27 11.11 4.59 2.58
CA ASP A 27 9.75 5.11 2.78
C ASP A 27 8.76 4.04 3.33
N VAL A 28 9.19 3.28 4.35
CA VAL A 28 8.39 2.21 4.98
C VAL A 28 8.18 2.47 6.46
N ALA A 29 7.00 2.13 6.98
CA ALA A 29 6.70 2.15 8.41
C ALA A 29 5.91 0.90 8.82
N VAL A 30 6.10 0.48 10.08
CA VAL A 30 5.30 -0.56 10.71
C VAL A 30 4.53 0.05 11.86
N ILE A 31 3.22 -0.15 11.86
CA ILE A 31 2.32 0.28 12.93
C ILE A 31 1.59 -0.93 13.54
N ARG A 32 1.12 -0.77 14.77
CA ARG A 32 0.35 -1.79 15.50
C ARG A 32 -0.95 -1.19 16.02
N ILE A 33 -2.03 -1.94 15.88
CA ILE A 33 -3.30 -1.70 16.55
C ILE A 33 -3.59 -2.86 17.50
N ASP A 34 -4.25 -2.58 18.62
CA ASP A 34 -4.56 -3.58 19.65
C ASP A 34 -5.91 -4.28 19.36
N THR A 35 -5.87 -5.28 18.49
CA THR A 35 -7.02 -6.14 18.16
C THR A 35 -6.58 -7.49 17.60
N ASN A 36 -7.37 -8.53 17.85
CA ASN A 36 -7.16 -9.88 17.29
C ASN A 36 -8.15 -10.19 16.15
N GLU A 37 -9.01 -9.26 15.78
CA GLU A 37 -10.08 -9.43 14.80
C GLU A 37 -9.69 -8.83 13.45
N LEU A 38 -8.55 -9.27 12.93
CA LEU A 38 -7.99 -8.84 11.65
C LEU A 38 -7.89 -10.02 10.69
N VAL A 39 -8.16 -9.74 9.41
CA VAL A 39 -7.92 -10.69 8.32
C VAL A 39 -6.61 -10.29 7.64
N PRO A 40 -5.54 -11.10 7.74
CA PRO A 40 -4.29 -10.80 7.06
C PRO A 40 -4.46 -10.95 5.55
N VAL A 41 -3.80 -10.07 4.79
CA VAL A 41 -3.69 -10.21 3.33
C VAL A 41 -2.71 -11.34 2.99
N ALA A 42 -2.95 -12.04 1.88
CA ALA A 42 -1.98 -12.98 1.33
C ALA A 42 -0.81 -12.23 0.71
N ILE A 43 0.42 -12.67 0.98
CA ILE A 43 1.63 -12.09 0.38
C ILE A 43 1.98 -12.85 -0.90
N GLY A 44 2.17 -12.12 -1.98
CA GLY A 44 2.60 -12.62 -3.28
C GLY A 44 4.11 -12.58 -3.48
N ASP A 45 4.54 -12.90 -4.71
CA ASP A 45 5.94 -12.82 -5.14
C ASP A 45 6.11 -11.67 -6.15
N SER A 46 6.72 -10.57 -5.70
CA SER A 46 7.00 -9.40 -6.52
C SER A 46 8.13 -9.61 -7.54
N ASP A 47 9.02 -10.58 -7.32
CA ASP A 47 10.05 -10.94 -8.30
C ASP A 47 9.40 -11.61 -9.53
N GLY A 48 8.35 -12.39 -9.29
CA GLY A 48 7.58 -13.13 -10.30
C GLY A 48 6.63 -12.30 -11.18
N VAL A 49 6.29 -11.06 -10.80
CA VAL A 49 5.33 -10.25 -11.57
C VAL A 49 5.88 -9.86 -12.94
N ARG A 50 4.99 -9.73 -13.93
CA ARG A 50 5.36 -9.39 -15.32
C ARG A 50 4.70 -8.11 -15.80
N VAL A 51 5.41 -7.36 -16.63
CA VAL A 51 4.84 -6.22 -17.38
C VAL A 51 3.65 -6.71 -18.20
N GLY A 52 2.51 -5.99 -18.10
CA GLY A 52 1.23 -6.35 -18.71
C GLY A 52 0.29 -7.15 -17.80
N GLU A 53 0.73 -7.60 -16.63
CA GLU A 53 -0.17 -8.27 -15.67
C GLU A 53 -1.15 -7.30 -15.05
N GLN A 54 -2.40 -7.75 -14.91
CA GLN A 54 -3.46 -6.95 -14.31
C GLN A 54 -3.29 -6.85 -12.79
N VAL A 55 -3.49 -5.65 -12.28
CA VAL A 55 -3.41 -5.32 -10.86
C VAL A 55 -4.55 -4.41 -10.45
N LEU A 56 -4.85 -4.42 -9.15
CA LEU A 56 -5.79 -3.51 -8.51
C LEU A 56 -5.03 -2.70 -7.46
N ALA A 57 -5.24 -1.39 -7.44
CA ALA A 57 -4.79 -0.53 -6.36
C ALA A 57 -5.97 -0.18 -5.46
N ILE A 58 -5.77 -0.28 -4.15
CA ILE A 58 -6.81 -0.04 -3.14
C ILE A 58 -6.32 1.06 -2.19
N GLY A 59 -7.16 2.04 -1.91
CA GLY A 59 -6.83 3.11 -0.97
C GLY A 59 -8.02 3.98 -0.61
N SER A 60 -7.77 5.10 0.08
CA SER A 60 -8.79 6.05 0.53
C SER A 60 -8.48 7.45 -0.01
N PRO A 61 -8.59 7.67 -1.33
CA PRO A 61 -8.31 8.97 -1.91
C PRO A 61 -9.28 10.03 -1.38
N LEU A 62 -8.74 11.14 -0.86
CA LEU A 62 -9.52 12.28 -0.34
C LEU A 62 -10.45 11.96 0.85
N GLY A 63 -10.21 10.87 1.59
CA GLY A 63 -11.08 10.44 2.69
C GLY A 63 -12.42 9.86 2.24
N LEU A 64 -12.59 9.62 0.95
CA LEU A 64 -13.69 8.84 0.40
C LEU A 64 -13.40 7.35 0.62
N GLU A 65 -14.40 6.62 1.12
CA GLU A 65 -14.30 5.20 1.44
C GLU A 65 -13.67 4.39 0.30
N GLN A 66 -12.70 3.56 0.67
CA GLN A 66 -12.16 2.40 -0.05
C GLN A 66 -12.37 2.40 -1.58
N THR A 67 -11.58 3.20 -2.28
CA THR A 67 -11.59 3.24 -3.74
C THR A 67 -10.71 2.13 -4.29
N VAL A 68 -11.23 1.42 -5.30
CA VAL A 68 -10.48 0.43 -6.07
C VAL A 68 -10.27 0.96 -7.48
N THR A 69 -9.02 0.95 -7.94
CA THR A 69 -8.67 1.27 -9.34
C THR A 69 -7.95 0.08 -9.97
N ALA A 70 -8.14 -0.10 -11.27
CA ALA A 70 -7.56 -1.22 -12.00
C ALA A 70 -6.56 -0.70 -13.04
N GLY A 71 -5.52 -1.48 -13.27
CA GLY A 71 -4.50 -1.21 -14.28
C GLY A 71 -3.67 -2.45 -14.56
N ILE A 72 -2.50 -2.22 -15.14
CA ILE A 72 -1.49 -3.23 -15.40
C ILE A 72 -0.14 -2.84 -14.79
N ILE A 73 0.77 -3.80 -14.70
CA ILE A 73 2.19 -3.52 -14.49
C ILE A 73 2.75 -2.88 -15.77
N SER A 74 3.11 -1.61 -15.69
CA SER A 74 3.69 -0.82 -16.79
C SER A 74 5.21 -0.97 -16.87
N ALA A 75 5.89 -1.12 -15.73
CA ALA A 75 7.33 -1.36 -15.65
C ALA A 75 7.74 -1.95 -14.28
N LYS A 76 8.94 -2.50 -14.19
CA LYS A 76 9.62 -2.95 -12.95
C LYS A 76 11.01 -2.31 -12.88
N GLY A 77 11.68 -2.35 -11.73
CA GLY A 77 13.07 -1.90 -11.65
C GLY A 77 13.21 -0.38 -11.73
N ARG A 78 12.16 0.39 -11.42
CA ARG A 78 12.23 1.85 -11.51
C ARG A 78 13.01 2.39 -10.33
N ALA A 79 14.18 2.94 -10.62
CA ALA A 79 15.07 3.62 -9.69
C ALA A 79 15.43 5.02 -10.20
N ASN A 80 15.98 5.86 -9.30
CA ASN A 80 16.32 7.27 -9.51
C ASN A 80 15.11 8.18 -9.77
N VAL A 81 13.98 7.87 -9.15
CA VAL A 81 12.78 8.72 -9.11
C VAL A 81 12.97 9.87 -8.11
N GLY A 82 13.81 9.66 -7.09
CA GLY A 82 14.14 10.67 -6.08
C GLY A 82 13.07 10.81 -5.00
N ILE A 83 12.34 9.71 -4.74
CA ILE A 83 11.31 9.60 -3.70
C ILE A 83 11.90 8.98 -2.44
N ALA A 84 12.77 7.99 -2.59
CA ALA A 84 13.44 7.29 -1.49
C ALA A 84 14.94 7.10 -1.79
N ASP A 85 15.74 6.79 -0.77
CA ASP A 85 17.18 6.52 -0.94
C ASP A 85 17.42 5.15 -1.59
N TYR A 86 16.57 4.17 -1.30
CA TYR A 86 16.55 2.86 -1.93
C TYR A 86 15.27 2.69 -2.75
N GLU A 87 15.42 2.49 -4.05
CA GLU A 87 14.30 2.46 -4.98
C GLU A 87 14.37 1.22 -5.88
N ASP A 88 13.30 0.44 -5.87
CA ASP A 88 13.03 -0.62 -6.84
C ASP A 88 11.51 -0.69 -7.09
N PHE A 89 10.97 0.36 -7.72
CA PHE A 89 9.53 0.53 -7.83
C PHE A 89 8.93 -0.29 -8.97
N ILE A 90 7.73 -0.81 -8.70
CA ILE A 90 6.79 -1.29 -9.71
C ILE A 90 5.97 -0.10 -10.19
N GLN A 91 5.91 0.11 -11.51
CA GLN A 91 5.10 1.14 -12.12
C GLN A 91 3.77 0.54 -12.60
N THR A 92 2.66 1.20 -12.34
CA THR A 92 1.32 0.82 -12.85
C THR A 92 0.63 2.01 -13.52
N ASP A 93 -0.30 1.73 -14.42
CA ASP A 93 -1.24 2.72 -14.96
C ASP A 93 -2.59 2.75 -14.21
N ALA A 94 -2.75 1.92 -13.17
CA ALA A 94 -3.87 2.05 -12.25
C ALA A 94 -3.89 3.47 -11.67
N ALA A 95 -5.09 4.05 -11.56
CA ALA A 95 -5.21 5.42 -11.08
C ALA A 95 -4.79 5.53 -9.61
N ILE A 96 -3.69 6.23 -9.34
CA ILE A 96 -3.16 6.53 -8.01
C ILE A 96 -3.26 8.04 -7.77
N ASN A 97 -3.97 8.41 -6.71
CA ASN A 97 -4.12 9.79 -6.24
C ASN A 97 -3.74 9.91 -4.75
N PRO A 98 -3.49 11.12 -4.22
CA PRO A 98 -3.29 11.33 -2.79
C PRO A 98 -4.38 10.65 -1.95
N GLY A 99 -3.96 9.89 -0.94
CA GLY A 99 -4.83 9.02 -0.12
C GLY A 99 -4.78 7.53 -0.48
N ASN A 100 -4.09 7.16 -1.57
CA ASN A 100 -3.69 5.77 -1.82
C ASN A 100 -2.33 5.41 -1.19
N SER A 101 -1.60 6.39 -0.67
CA SER A 101 -0.29 6.18 -0.03
C SER A 101 -0.38 5.15 1.09
N GLY A 102 0.46 4.10 1.02
CA GLY A 102 0.45 2.98 1.96
C GLY A 102 -0.63 1.91 1.70
N GLY A 103 -1.52 2.12 0.72
CA GLY A 103 -2.50 1.14 0.28
C GLY A 103 -1.90 0.05 -0.62
N PRO A 104 -2.50 -1.15 -0.71
CA PRO A 104 -1.92 -2.26 -1.42
C PRO A 104 -2.12 -2.16 -2.94
N LEU A 105 -1.14 -2.64 -3.69
CA LEU A 105 -1.26 -3.02 -5.10
C LEU A 105 -1.35 -4.55 -5.14
N VAL A 106 -2.49 -5.10 -5.55
CA VAL A 106 -2.74 -6.55 -5.50
C VAL A 106 -2.92 -7.16 -6.89
N ASN A 107 -2.55 -8.43 -7.02
CA ASN A 107 -2.84 -9.22 -8.22
C ASN A 107 -4.31 -9.70 -8.22
N LEU A 108 -4.75 -10.35 -9.32
CA LEU A 108 -6.13 -10.84 -9.45
C LEU A 108 -6.52 -11.97 -8.48
N LYS A 109 -5.57 -12.55 -7.74
CA LYS A 109 -5.83 -13.50 -6.66
C LYS A 109 -6.00 -12.81 -5.30
N GLY A 110 -5.80 -11.50 -5.23
CA GLY A 110 -5.81 -10.73 -3.98
C GLY A 110 -4.52 -10.86 -3.16
N GLU A 111 -3.42 -11.29 -3.78
CA GLU A 111 -2.10 -11.32 -3.15
C GLU A 111 -1.42 -9.96 -3.36
N VAL A 112 -0.78 -9.42 -2.32
CA VAL A 112 0.00 -8.16 -2.36
C VAL A 112 1.47 -8.41 -2.69
#